data_AF-A0A523HSP9-F1
#
_entry.id   AF-A0A523HSP9-F1
#
_cell.length_a   1.000
_cell.length_b   1.000
_cell.length_c   1.000
_cell.angle_alpha   90.00
_cell.angle_beta   90.00
_cell.angle_gamma   90.00
#
_symmetry.space_group_name_H-M   'P 1'
#
loop_
_entity.id
_entity.type
_entity.pdbx_description
1 polymer ?
#
loop_
_entity_poly.entity_id
_entity_poly.type
_entity_poly.pdbx_seq_one_letter_code
_entity_poly.pdbx_strand_id
1 'polypeptide(L)'
;MALPVIAIIGRPNVGKSTLFNRLAGRRIAIVSDIPGTTRDRVSIDAQWGRHRYLLVDTAGVEDRPHDALLWDDIKKQVEIALNQADGIIFTVDVNEGVTDADNDAADMVRRAGRPVVVAANKTDSLAREELVYDFYSLGLGEPHPISAYHDTGVGDLMEAIFTAMPPFEPEMAGPSSIRVAIAGRPNAGKSALFNALTGEERAIVSPVPGTTRDTLDSQFDYEGTLITFLDTAGLRRRGKAEAGIEKYSAIRTIGAIERCYVAILVLDATEFVTAQDTHIGGYIDDASRAAVVVVNKWDLAGELDLDRAEAEAEVKNRFKFIPDVPVVFTSALTGRGVGKLLPTIITVYGEFSKQIPRAEVSRVIFDAMGDNPMPGFGSRRPRIFRCIQSRTSPPTFEFTARNPELIHFSYRRYLENRLREQFGFVGSPLKLSFLSRDDE
;
A
#
# COMPACT_ATOMS: atom_id res chain seq x y z
N MET A 1 -2.99 5.37 -10.99
CA MET A 1 -2.54 6.41 -10.03
C MET A 1 -2.37 5.78 -8.65
N ALA A 2 -1.57 6.37 -7.74
CA ALA A 2 -1.60 5.96 -6.34
C ALA A 2 -2.99 6.29 -5.78
N LEU A 3 -3.49 5.42 -4.92
CA LEU A 3 -4.75 5.66 -4.24
C LEU A 3 -4.61 6.93 -3.38
N PRO A 4 -5.58 7.86 -3.42
CA PRO A 4 -5.57 9.02 -2.54
C PRO A 4 -5.58 8.54 -1.08
N VAL A 5 -4.79 9.19 -0.24
CA VAL A 5 -4.72 8.90 1.19
C VAL A 5 -5.65 9.83 1.95
N ILE A 6 -6.65 9.28 2.63
CA ILE A 6 -7.56 10.01 3.52
C ILE A 6 -7.18 9.70 4.97
N ALA A 7 -6.87 10.74 5.74
CA ALA A 7 -6.57 10.62 7.17
C ALA A 7 -7.74 11.09 8.03
N ILE A 8 -8.07 10.34 9.09
CA ILE A 8 -9.04 10.77 10.10
C ILE A 8 -8.28 11.39 11.28
N ILE A 9 -8.49 12.68 11.53
CA ILE A 9 -7.80 13.46 12.56
C ILE A 9 -8.82 14.01 13.55
N GLY A 10 -8.44 14.13 14.82
CA GLY A 10 -9.27 14.71 15.88
C GLY A 10 -8.78 14.29 17.26
N ARG A 11 -9.20 14.99 18.30
CA ARG A 11 -8.83 14.66 19.68
C ARG A 11 -9.35 13.26 20.11
N PRO A 12 -8.83 12.66 21.20
CA PRO A 12 -9.35 11.38 21.70
C PRO A 12 -10.88 11.40 21.94
N ASN A 13 -11.53 10.24 21.81
CA ASN A 13 -12.94 10.00 22.12
C ASN A 13 -14.02 10.72 21.27
N VAL A 14 -13.64 11.47 20.22
CA VAL A 14 -14.60 12.06 19.25
C VAL A 14 -15.26 11.05 18.31
N GLY A 15 -14.88 9.77 18.41
CA GLY A 15 -15.42 8.69 17.57
C GLY A 15 -14.64 8.41 16.27
N LYS A 16 -13.36 8.79 16.21
CA LYS A 16 -12.46 8.48 15.08
C LYS A 16 -12.44 7.00 14.73
N SER A 17 -12.22 6.12 15.71
CA SER A 17 -12.15 4.67 15.46
C SER A 17 -13.51 4.09 15.00
N THR A 18 -14.62 4.66 15.48
CA THR A 18 -15.96 4.30 14.99
C THR A 18 -16.14 4.69 13.53
N LEU A 19 -15.73 5.90 13.16
CA LEU A 19 -15.76 6.39 11.77
C LEU A 19 -14.79 5.60 10.88
N PHE A 20 -13.59 5.32 11.39
CA PHE A 20 -12.58 4.50 10.71
C PHE A 20 -13.13 3.12 10.39
N ASN A 21 -13.67 2.42 11.39
CA ASN A 21 -14.28 1.10 11.20
C ASN A 21 -15.48 1.16 10.26
N ARG A 22 -16.25 2.24 10.27
CA ARG A 22 -17.38 2.43 9.33
C ARG A 22 -16.90 2.57 7.89
N LEU A 23 -15.91 3.43 7.66
CA LEU A 23 -15.35 3.71 6.34
C LEU A 23 -14.51 2.55 5.81
N ALA A 24 -13.82 1.83 6.68
CA ALA A 24 -13.16 0.57 6.35
C ALA A 24 -14.24 -0.48 6.00
N GLY A 25 -15.19 -0.73 6.91
CA GLY A 25 -16.19 -1.80 6.87
C GLY A 25 -17.21 -1.75 5.73
N ARG A 26 -17.34 -0.62 5.01
CA ARG A 26 -18.24 -0.53 3.86
C ARG A 26 -17.77 -1.34 2.64
N ARG A 27 -16.54 -1.88 2.63
CA ARG A 27 -16.00 -2.92 1.70
C ARG A 27 -14.54 -3.33 2.03
N ILE A 28 -14.26 -3.87 3.21
CA ILE A 28 -12.92 -4.46 3.46
C ILE A 28 -12.85 -5.84 2.78
N ALA A 29 -11.93 -5.98 1.82
CA ALA A 29 -11.27 -7.27 1.60
C ALA A 29 -10.33 -7.49 2.78
N ILE A 30 -10.81 -8.16 3.82
CA ILE A 30 -10.05 -8.41 5.05
C ILE A 30 -8.81 -9.22 4.67
N VAL A 31 -7.62 -8.62 4.79
CA VAL A 31 -6.36 -9.35 4.86
C VAL A 31 -6.12 -9.58 6.34
N SER A 32 -6.22 -10.84 6.75
CA SER A 32 -5.96 -11.28 8.12
C SER A 32 -4.46 -11.53 8.29
N ASP A 33 -3.86 -10.75 9.18
CA ASP A 33 -3.14 -11.15 10.40
C ASP A 33 -2.32 -12.45 10.34
N ILE A 34 -1.04 -12.30 10.01
CA ILE A 34 0.00 -13.20 10.47
C ILE A 34 0.43 -12.71 11.87
N PRO A 35 0.33 -13.52 12.93
CA PRO A 35 0.88 -13.18 14.23
C PRO A 35 2.41 -13.15 14.16
N GLY A 36 3.04 -11.99 14.39
CA GLY A 36 4.50 -11.89 14.50
C GLY A 36 5.16 -10.62 13.96
N THR A 37 4.43 -9.69 13.36
CA THR A 37 4.99 -8.40 12.91
C THR A 37 4.58 -7.29 13.87
N THR A 38 5.57 -6.56 14.39
CA THR A 38 5.37 -5.36 15.20
C THR A 38 4.67 -4.33 14.33
N ARG A 39 3.36 -4.14 14.60
CA ARG A 39 2.48 -3.24 13.86
C ARG A 39 2.74 -1.80 14.25
N ASP A 40 3.32 -1.04 13.34
CA ASP A 40 3.25 0.42 13.38
C ASP A 40 2.45 0.90 12.15
N ARG A 41 1.24 1.41 12.43
CA ARG A 41 0.27 2.09 11.53
C ARG A 41 -0.75 1.21 10.81
N VAL A 42 -2.03 1.44 11.13
CA VAL A 42 -3.19 0.82 10.49
C VAL A 42 -3.62 1.69 9.29
N SER A 43 -3.07 1.40 8.12
CA SER A 43 -3.62 1.90 6.85
C SER A 43 -4.47 0.80 6.21
N ILE A 44 -5.71 1.12 5.83
CA ILE A 44 -6.64 0.17 5.19
C ILE A 44 -7.01 0.67 3.79
N ASP A 45 -6.96 -0.22 2.80
CA ASP A 45 -7.55 0.03 1.49
C ASP A 45 -9.08 0.05 1.55
N ALA A 46 -9.68 1.21 1.36
CA ALA A 46 -11.13 1.41 1.38
C ALA A 46 -11.68 1.78 -0.02
N GLN A 47 -13.00 1.62 -0.18
CA GLN A 47 -13.72 1.94 -1.40
C GLN A 47 -15.05 2.60 -1.07
N TRP A 48 -15.35 3.71 -1.75
CA TRP A 48 -16.62 4.40 -1.69
C TRP A 48 -17.15 4.67 -3.09
N GLY A 49 -18.25 4.01 -3.46
CA GLY A 49 -18.74 4.04 -4.84
C GLY A 49 -17.67 3.53 -5.83
N ARG A 50 -17.23 4.41 -6.75
CA ARG A 50 -16.14 4.13 -7.72
C ARG A 50 -14.76 4.59 -7.25
N HIS A 51 -14.69 5.31 -6.14
CA HIS A 51 -13.45 5.87 -5.63
C HIS A 51 -12.78 4.88 -4.68
N ARG A 52 -11.54 4.52 -4.96
CA ARG A 52 -10.68 3.77 -4.06
C ARG A 52 -9.71 4.72 -3.39
N TYR A 53 -9.41 4.48 -2.12
CA TYR A 53 -8.56 5.35 -1.30
C TYR A 53 -7.90 4.54 -0.18
N LEU A 54 -6.77 5.02 0.32
CA LEU A 54 -6.13 4.51 1.53
C LEU A 54 -6.69 5.29 2.73
N LEU A 55 -7.23 4.60 3.72
CA LEU A 55 -7.72 5.20 4.94
C LEU A 55 -6.68 5.01 6.06
N VAL A 56 -6.26 6.09 6.70
CA VAL A 56 -5.28 6.07 7.79
C VAL A 56 -5.92 6.55 9.08
N ASP A 57 -5.85 5.72 10.14
CA ASP A 57 -6.24 6.15 11.49
C ASP A 57 -5.03 6.74 12.20
N THR A 58 -5.18 7.93 12.80
CA THR A 58 -4.17 8.48 13.70
C THR A 58 -4.19 7.85 15.10
N ALA A 59 -5.23 7.08 15.45
CA ALA A 59 -5.42 6.52 16.79
C ALA A 59 -4.86 5.10 17.00
N GLY A 60 -4.49 4.36 15.94
CA GLY A 60 -4.06 2.95 16.03
C GLY A 60 -2.70 2.66 16.69
N VAL A 61 -2.16 3.57 17.50
CA VAL A 61 -0.87 3.44 18.22
C VAL A 61 -1.09 3.54 19.76
N GLU A 62 -2.34 3.49 20.22
CA GLU A 62 -2.71 3.54 21.65
C GLU A 62 -2.49 2.22 22.42
N ASP A 63 -1.48 1.41 22.08
CA ASP A 63 -1.05 0.26 22.91
C ASP A 63 0.08 0.66 23.89
N ARG A 64 -0.06 1.81 24.55
CA ARG A 64 0.70 2.11 25.78
C ARG A 64 -0.28 2.35 26.93
N PRO A 65 -0.21 1.55 28.02
CA PRO A 65 -1.13 1.70 29.13
C PRO A 65 -0.79 2.97 29.94
N HIS A 66 -1.87 3.68 30.28
CA HIS A 66 -2.05 4.63 31.38
C HIS A 66 -1.17 5.88 31.48
N ASP A 67 -1.92 6.98 31.59
CA ASP A 67 -1.60 8.27 32.19
C ASP A 67 -0.64 9.19 31.42
N ALA A 68 -1.26 10.23 30.85
CA ALA A 68 -0.65 11.34 30.09
C ALA A 68 -0.06 10.97 28.73
N LEU A 69 -0.93 10.80 27.72
CA LEU A 69 -0.53 11.19 26.37
C LEU A 69 -0.20 12.69 26.42
N LEU A 70 1.09 13.03 26.33
CA LEU A 70 1.51 14.43 26.26
C LEU A 70 0.96 15.03 24.96
N TRP A 71 0.55 16.29 25.03
CA TRP A 71 0.17 17.12 23.87
C TRP A 71 1.15 17.01 22.69
N ASP A 72 2.45 16.82 22.99
CA ASP A 72 3.51 16.69 21.99
C ASP A 72 3.45 15.39 21.19
N ASP A 73 2.91 14.31 21.74
CA ASP A 73 2.76 13.04 21.04
C ASP A 73 1.57 13.06 20.08
N ILE A 74 0.47 13.71 20.50
CA ILE A 74 -0.67 14.01 19.63
C ILE A 74 -0.23 14.90 18.46
N LYS A 75 0.59 15.93 18.73
CA LYS A 75 1.14 16.81 17.68
C LYS A 75 1.96 16.04 16.65
N LYS A 76 2.88 15.17 17.08
CA LYS A 76 3.68 14.35 16.15
C LYS A 76 2.82 13.42 15.30
N GLN A 77 1.78 12.81 15.88
CA GLN A 77 0.86 11.94 15.14
C GLN A 77 0.09 12.71 14.06
N VAL A 78 -0.42 13.88 14.40
CA VAL A 78 -1.11 14.78 13.47
C VAL A 78 -0.15 15.22 12.36
N GLU A 79 1.08 15.63 12.68
CA GLU A 79 2.09 16.03 11.67
C GLU A 79 2.43 14.91 10.67
N ILE A 80 2.58 13.67 11.15
CA ILE A 80 2.83 12.51 10.28
C ILE A 80 1.65 12.29 9.34
N ALA A 81 0.42 12.31 9.85
CA ALA A 81 -0.79 12.13 9.05
C ALA A 81 -0.95 13.24 8.01
N LEU A 82 -0.69 14.49 8.39
CA LEU A 82 -0.75 15.66 7.49
C LEU A 82 0.27 15.59 6.34
N ASN A 83 1.43 14.96 6.56
CA ASN A 83 2.45 14.80 5.52
C ASN A 83 2.10 13.71 4.50
N GLN A 84 1.31 12.72 4.89
CA GLN A 84 0.97 11.56 4.05
C GLN A 84 -0.41 11.66 3.40
N ALA A 85 -1.30 12.50 3.93
CA ALA A 85 -2.68 12.62 3.48
C ALA A 85 -2.85 13.53 2.25
N ASP A 86 -3.69 13.07 1.32
CA ASP A 86 -4.24 13.84 0.21
C ASP A 86 -5.54 14.56 0.60
N GLY A 87 -6.27 14.03 1.58
CA GLY A 87 -7.45 14.63 2.18
C GLY A 87 -7.60 14.30 3.67
N ILE A 88 -8.24 15.19 4.42
CA ILE A 88 -8.39 15.09 5.87
C ILE A 88 -9.86 15.11 6.27
N ILE A 89 -10.26 14.15 7.09
CA ILE A 89 -11.53 14.17 7.82
C ILE A 89 -11.23 14.61 9.26
N PHE A 90 -11.54 15.86 9.58
CA PHE A 90 -11.36 16.42 10.92
C PHE A 90 -12.60 16.14 11.77
N THR A 91 -12.51 15.17 12.67
CA THR A 91 -13.64 14.66 13.46
C THR A 91 -13.73 15.37 14.81
N VAL A 92 -14.91 15.87 15.13
CA VAL A 92 -15.25 16.56 16.39
C VAL A 92 -16.49 15.94 17.02
N ASP A 93 -16.71 16.16 18.31
CA ASP A 93 -17.87 15.63 19.05
C ASP A 93 -18.87 16.75 19.35
N VAL A 94 -20.08 16.64 18.79
CA VAL A 94 -21.13 17.64 18.99
C VAL A 94 -21.60 17.77 20.45
N ASN A 95 -21.40 16.74 21.27
CA ASN A 95 -21.86 16.78 22.67
C ASN A 95 -20.93 17.60 23.57
N GLU A 96 -19.66 17.70 23.20
CA GLU A 96 -18.66 18.44 23.97
C GLU A 96 -18.40 19.84 23.39
N GLY A 97 -18.88 20.12 22.19
CA GLY A 97 -18.65 21.38 21.49
C GLY A 97 -17.18 21.57 21.10
N VAL A 98 -16.81 22.82 20.80
CA VAL A 98 -15.43 23.18 20.44
C VAL A 98 -14.56 23.27 21.69
N THR A 99 -13.47 22.52 21.71
CA THR A 99 -12.49 22.54 22.81
C THR A 99 -11.17 23.22 22.40
N ASP A 100 -10.33 23.60 23.37
CA ASP A 100 -8.98 24.10 23.10
C ASP A 100 -8.14 23.09 22.28
N ALA A 101 -8.36 21.79 22.53
CA ALA A 101 -7.69 20.74 21.78
C ALA A 101 -8.12 20.68 20.31
N ASP A 102 -9.39 20.95 20.03
CA ASP A 102 -9.89 21.05 18.66
C ASP A 102 -9.33 22.29 17.95
N ASN A 103 -9.19 23.42 18.65
CA ASN A 103 -8.58 24.64 18.11
C ASN A 103 -7.11 24.44 17.73
N ASP A 104 -6.32 23.88 18.63
CA ASP A 104 -4.90 23.59 18.41
C ASP A 104 -4.69 22.60 17.24
N ALA A 105 -5.49 21.53 17.19
CA ALA A 105 -5.41 20.56 16.09
C ALA A 105 -5.86 21.19 14.77
N ALA A 106 -6.93 21.99 14.77
CA ALA A 106 -7.40 22.71 13.59
C ALA A 106 -6.35 23.71 13.08
N ASP A 107 -5.60 24.38 13.96
CA ASP A 107 -4.47 25.24 13.59
C ASP A 107 -3.36 24.49 12.85
N MET A 108 -3.08 23.24 13.25
CA MET A 108 -2.11 22.39 12.56
C MET A 108 -2.63 21.98 11.17
N VAL A 109 -3.90 21.59 11.08
CA VAL A 109 -4.55 21.23 9.81
C VAL A 109 -4.56 22.42 8.84
N ARG A 110 -4.92 23.62 9.31
CA ARG A 110 -4.89 24.85 8.51
C ARG A 110 -3.51 25.12 7.94
N ARG A 111 -2.46 25.00 8.77
CA ARG A 111 -1.06 25.23 8.34
C ARG A 111 -0.58 24.23 7.30
N ALA A 112 -1.11 23.00 7.28
CA ALA A 112 -0.74 22.00 6.29
C ALA A 112 -1.31 22.29 4.88
N GLY A 113 -2.36 23.11 4.77
CA GLY A 113 -2.93 23.53 3.47
C GLY A 113 -3.46 22.36 2.64
N ARG A 114 -3.95 21.30 3.29
CA ARG A 114 -4.54 20.12 2.65
C ARG A 114 -6.07 20.26 2.60
N PRO A 115 -6.74 19.64 1.60
CA PRO A 115 -8.20 19.50 1.61
C PRO A 115 -8.68 18.90 2.93
N VAL A 116 -9.63 19.56 3.57
CA VAL A 116 -10.17 19.17 4.87
C VAL A 116 -11.68 19.27 4.84
N VAL A 117 -12.34 18.31 5.48
CA VAL A 117 -13.78 18.32 5.75
C VAL A 117 -13.98 18.06 7.23
N VAL A 118 -14.85 18.84 7.87
CA VAL A 118 -15.16 18.69 9.30
C VAL A 118 -16.31 17.71 9.47
N ALA A 119 -16.10 16.66 10.24
CA ALA A 119 -17.10 15.66 10.61
C ALA A 119 -17.60 15.92 12.04
N ALA A 120 -18.77 16.53 12.17
CA ALA A 120 -19.44 16.79 13.43
C ALA A 120 -20.17 15.52 13.89
N ASN A 121 -19.45 14.67 14.64
CA ASN A 121 -19.86 13.32 14.97
C ASN A 121 -20.73 13.26 16.24
N LYS A 122 -21.48 12.15 16.38
CA LYS A 122 -22.47 11.89 17.43
C LYS A 122 -23.75 12.74 17.31
N THR A 123 -24.06 13.19 16.09
CA THR A 123 -25.32 13.85 15.73
C THR A 123 -26.40 12.80 15.48
N ASP A 124 -26.98 12.28 16.57
CA ASP A 124 -27.98 11.19 16.55
C ASP A 124 -29.45 11.70 16.64
N SER A 125 -29.65 13.01 16.73
CA SER A 125 -30.97 13.62 16.91
C SER A 125 -31.02 15.03 16.30
N LEU A 126 -32.21 15.45 15.86
CA LEU A 126 -32.46 16.76 15.25
C LEU A 126 -32.04 17.93 16.14
N ALA A 127 -32.22 17.81 17.46
CA ALA A 127 -31.80 18.84 18.41
C ALA A 127 -30.27 19.05 18.45
N ARG A 128 -29.48 18.05 18.02
CA ARG A 128 -28.01 18.15 17.95
C ARG A 128 -27.51 18.74 16.63
N GLU A 129 -28.35 18.83 15.59
CA GLU A 129 -27.96 19.50 14.33
C GLU A 129 -27.71 21.00 14.55
N GLU A 130 -28.42 21.64 15.49
CA GLU A 130 -28.19 23.04 15.84
C GLU A 130 -26.82 23.27 16.51
N LEU A 131 -26.27 22.26 17.20
CA LEU A 131 -24.95 22.35 17.85
C LEU A 131 -23.79 22.28 16.84
N VAL A 132 -24.08 21.86 15.60
CA VAL A 132 -23.08 21.74 14.54
C VAL A 132 -22.55 23.12 14.12
N TYR A 133 -23.37 24.18 14.27
CA TYR A 133 -22.99 25.53 13.87
C TYR A 133 -21.79 26.09 14.65
N ASP A 134 -21.56 25.63 15.88
CA ASP A 134 -20.42 26.09 16.70
C ASP A 134 -19.07 25.74 16.06
N PHE A 135 -19.01 24.66 15.27
CA PHE A 135 -17.79 24.19 14.63
C PHE A 135 -17.34 25.03 13.43
N TYR A 136 -18.17 25.97 12.94
CA TYR A 136 -17.70 26.98 11.99
C TYR A 136 -16.57 27.83 12.56
N SER A 137 -16.52 28.01 13.88
CA SER A 137 -15.45 28.75 14.57
C SER A 137 -14.06 28.16 14.35
N LEU A 138 -13.96 26.87 14.00
CA LEU A 138 -12.71 26.21 13.66
C LEU A 138 -12.13 26.68 12.31
N GLY A 139 -12.85 27.43 11.47
CA GLY A 139 -12.30 27.96 10.22
C GLY A 139 -11.77 26.90 9.24
N LEU A 140 -12.35 25.69 9.29
CA LEU A 140 -11.99 24.55 8.42
C LEU A 140 -13.04 24.29 7.31
N GLY A 141 -14.03 25.19 7.16
CA GLY A 141 -15.12 25.05 6.19
C GLY A 141 -16.44 24.63 6.84
N GLU A 142 -17.36 24.10 6.03
CA GLU A 142 -18.68 23.65 6.45
C GLU A 142 -18.57 22.36 7.30
N PRO A 143 -19.12 22.34 8.53
CA PRO A 143 -19.19 21.13 9.34
C PRO A 143 -20.34 20.22 8.90
N HIS A 144 -20.02 18.96 8.63
CA HIS A 144 -20.98 17.95 8.20
C HIS A 144 -21.49 17.15 9.41
N PRO A 145 -22.81 17.18 9.70
CA PRO A 145 -23.38 16.37 10.77
C PRO A 145 -23.31 14.88 10.41
N ILE A 146 -22.67 14.09 11.28
CA ILE A 146 -22.65 12.64 11.11
C ILE A 146 -22.98 11.91 12.41
N SER A 147 -23.46 10.68 12.25
CA SER A 147 -23.41 9.67 13.30
C SER A 147 -22.67 8.45 12.77
N ALA A 148 -21.37 8.35 13.09
CA ALA A 148 -20.56 7.21 12.66
C ALA A 148 -21.11 5.87 13.17
N TYR A 149 -21.69 5.88 14.38
CA TYR A 149 -22.31 4.71 15.00
C TYR A 149 -23.58 4.27 14.25
N HIS A 150 -24.48 5.20 13.91
CA HIS A 150 -25.73 4.92 13.21
C HIS A 150 -25.64 4.96 11.67
N ASP A 151 -24.46 5.25 11.14
CA ASP A 151 -24.19 5.35 9.69
C ASP A 151 -24.99 6.45 8.98
N THR A 152 -25.27 7.55 9.68
CA THR A 152 -26.04 8.71 9.18
C THR A 152 -25.10 9.84 8.80
N GLY A 153 -25.35 10.52 7.66
CA GLY A 153 -24.53 11.65 7.17
C GLY A 153 -23.14 11.27 6.64
N VAL A 154 -22.69 10.01 6.84
CA VAL A 154 -21.38 9.52 6.38
C VAL A 154 -21.25 9.59 4.86
N GLY A 155 -22.36 9.46 4.12
CA GLY A 155 -22.33 9.56 2.67
C GLY A 155 -22.04 10.96 2.15
N ASP A 156 -22.73 11.94 2.70
CA ASP A 156 -22.55 13.34 2.35
C ASP A 156 -21.14 13.82 2.75
N LEU A 157 -20.65 13.34 3.91
CA LEU A 157 -19.26 13.55 4.32
C LEU A 157 -18.26 13.02 3.28
N MET A 158 -18.49 11.80 2.77
CA MET A 158 -17.59 11.18 1.80
C MET A 158 -17.63 11.89 0.44
N GLU A 159 -18.82 12.33 0.00
CA GLU A 159 -18.96 13.14 -1.21
C GLU A 159 -18.24 14.49 -1.07
N ALA A 160 -18.37 15.14 0.09
CA ALA A 160 -17.68 16.40 0.38
C ALA A 160 -16.15 16.25 0.33
N ILE A 161 -15.57 15.18 0.92
CA ILE A 161 -14.12 15.00 0.88
C ILE A 161 -13.61 14.70 -0.53
N PHE A 162 -14.33 13.90 -1.33
CA PHE A 162 -13.93 13.65 -2.72
C PHE A 162 -14.05 14.90 -3.60
N THR A 163 -15.00 15.79 -3.28
CA THR A 163 -15.17 17.07 -3.97
C THR A 163 -14.08 18.07 -3.59
N ALA A 164 -13.65 18.08 -2.31
CA ALA A 164 -12.60 18.97 -1.81
C ALA A 164 -11.20 18.55 -2.28
N MET A 165 -10.98 17.25 -2.50
CA MET A 165 -9.70 16.75 -3.00
C MET A 165 -9.48 17.09 -4.47
N PRO A 166 -8.22 17.23 -4.93
CA PRO A 166 -7.90 17.35 -6.35
C PRO A 166 -8.53 16.19 -7.14
N PRO A 167 -8.99 16.43 -8.38
CA PRO A 167 -9.54 15.37 -9.22
C PRO A 167 -8.54 14.21 -9.32
N PHE A 168 -8.96 13.03 -8.87
CA PHE A 168 -8.26 11.78 -9.10
C PHE A 168 -9.15 10.95 -10.02
N GLU A 169 -8.57 10.37 -11.08
CA GLU A 169 -9.39 9.58 -11.98
C GLU A 169 -9.97 8.38 -11.21
N PRO A 170 -11.30 8.19 -11.21
CA PRO A 170 -11.88 6.93 -10.76
C PRO A 170 -11.27 5.83 -11.62
N GLU A 171 -10.82 4.74 -10.99
CA GLU A 171 -10.07 3.66 -11.62
C GLU A 171 -10.94 2.96 -12.70
N MET A 172 -10.95 3.53 -13.91
CA MET A 172 -11.57 2.96 -15.11
C MET A 172 -10.61 2.94 -16.30
N ALA A 173 -9.54 3.74 -16.29
CA ALA A 173 -8.39 3.60 -17.17
C ALA A 173 -7.20 3.09 -16.35
N GLY A 174 -6.44 2.16 -16.90
CA GLY A 174 -5.18 1.70 -16.29
C GLY A 174 -4.25 2.88 -15.99
N PRO A 175 -3.28 2.73 -15.07
CA PRO A 175 -2.44 3.85 -14.68
C PRO A 175 -1.68 4.44 -15.87
N SER A 176 -1.56 5.77 -15.90
CA SER A 176 -0.82 6.53 -16.91
C SER A 176 0.66 6.19 -17.01
N SER A 177 1.22 5.50 -16.00
CA SER A 177 2.58 4.97 -15.99
C SER A 177 2.75 3.83 -14.99
N ILE A 178 3.73 2.97 -15.25
CA ILE A 178 4.19 1.94 -14.31
C ILE A 178 5.08 2.61 -13.27
N ARG A 179 4.60 2.70 -12.02
CA ARG A 179 5.37 3.28 -10.91
C ARG A 179 6.34 2.25 -10.34
N VAL A 180 7.60 2.61 -10.26
CA VAL A 180 8.70 1.72 -9.86
C VAL A 180 9.50 2.34 -8.73
N ALA A 181 9.78 1.57 -7.68
CA ALA A 181 10.70 1.97 -6.62
C ALA A 181 12.00 1.16 -6.69
N ILE A 182 13.16 1.79 -6.45
CA ILE A 182 14.45 1.09 -6.34
C ILE A 182 14.86 1.06 -4.87
N ALA A 183 14.82 -0.13 -4.28
CA ALA A 183 15.15 -0.39 -2.89
C ALA A 183 16.38 -1.30 -2.78
N GLY A 184 16.95 -1.39 -1.57
CA GLY A 184 18.15 -2.18 -1.30
C GLY A 184 19.10 -1.45 -0.35
N ARG A 185 20.09 -2.17 0.17
CA ARG A 185 21.04 -1.64 1.15
C ARG A 185 21.88 -0.47 0.63
N PRO A 186 22.45 0.37 1.51
CA PRO A 186 23.53 1.27 1.12
C PRO A 186 24.58 0.54 0.28
N ASN A 187 25.12 1.21 -0.75
CA ASN A 187 26.21 0.69 -1.59
C ASN A 187 25.93 -0.57 -2.45
N ALA A 188 24.72 -1.13 -2.42
CA ALA A 188 24.28 -2.20 -3.36
C ALA A 188 24.27 -1.78 -4.85
N GLY A 189 24.54 -0.51 -5.14
CA GLY A 189 24.66 0.02 -6.50
C GLY A 189 23.35 0.50 -7.13
N LYS A 190 22.32 0.82 -6.32
CA LYS A 190 21.04 1.38 -6.77
C LYS A 190 21.19 2.60 -7.71
N SER A 191 22.02 3.58 -7.34
CA SER A 191 22.28 4.78 -8.13
C SER A 191 22.98 4.47 -9.45
N ALA A 192 23.97 3.57 -9.42
CA ALA A 192 24.67 3.14 -10.62
C ALA A 192 23.73 2.40 -11.56
N LEU A 193 22.89 1.50 -11.03
CA LEU A 193 21.87 0.77 -11.78
C LEU A 193 20.85 1.73 -12.40
N PHE A 194 20.35 2.70 -11.63
CA PHE A 194 19.47 3.74 -12.15
C PHE A 194 20.12 4.50 -13.29
N ASN A 195 21.35 5.02 -13.10
CA ASN A 195 22.05 5.75 -14.15
C ASN A 195 22.30 4.90 -15.41
N ALA A 196 22.68 3.62 -15.24
CA ALA A 196 22.85 2.70 -16.35
C ALA A 196 21.53 2.47 -17.12
N LEU A 197 20.40 2.33 -16.41
CA LEU A 197 19.07 2.24 -17.03
C LEU A 197 18.70 3.51 -17.80
N THR A 198 19.03 4.68 -17.26
CA THR A 198 18.69 5.98 -17.88
C THR A 198 19.66 6.41 -18.98
N GLY A 199 20.89 5.88 -18.97
CA GLY A 199 21.99 6.29 -19.85
C GLY A 199 22.17 5.42 -21.10
N GLU A 200 21.52 4.26 -21.17
CA GLU A 200 21.27 3.62 -22.47
C GLU A 200 20.36 4.58 -23.28
N GLU A 201 20.65 4.82 -24.56
CA GLU A 201 19.94 5.74 -25.49
C GLU A 201 18.47 5.34 -25.79
N ARG A 202 17.73 4.88 -24.78
CA ARG A 202 16.41 4.24 -24.86
C ARG A 202 15.32 5.02 -24.13
N ALA A 203 15.65 6.20 -23.62
CA ALA A 203 14.78 7.00 -22.77
C ALA A 203 14.50 8.36 -23.41
N ILE A 204 13.33 8.52 -24.01
CA ILE A 204 12.81 9.87 -24.29
C ILE A 204 12.18 10.35 -22.99
N VAL A 205 12.83 11.33 -22.35
CA VAL A 205 12.23 12.05 -21.22
C VAL A 205 11.09 12.89 -21.79
N SER A 206 9.84 12.55 -21.44
CA SER A 206 8.70 13.35 -21.85
C SER A 206 8.78 14.73 -21.18
N PRO A 207 8.81 15.84 -21.94
CA PRO A 207 8.93 17.17 -21.39
C PRO A 207 7.60 17.74 -20.88
N VAL A 208 6.51 16.96 -20.79
CA VAL A 208 5.16 17.46 -20.46
C VAL A 208 5.18 18.19 -19.12
N PRO A 209 5.11 19.53 -19.12
CA PRO A 209 5.06 20.33 -17.90
C PRO A 209 3.61 20.29 -17.42
N GLY A 210 3.32 19.58 -16.33
CA GLY A 210 1.91 19.40 -15.95
C GLY A 210 1.57 18.71 -14.63
N THR A 211 2.53 18.26 -13.82
CA THR A 211 2.23 17.79 -12.46
C THR A 211 3.16 18.45 -11.46
N THR A 212 2.85 19.69 -11.11
CA THR A 212 3.44 20.39 -9.98
C THR A 212 3.10 19.67 -8.67
N ARG A 213 3.94 18.72 -8.23
CA ARG A 213 4.25 18.55 -6.79
C ARG A 213 5.45 17.67 -6.44
N ASP A 214 5.86 16.74 -7.30
CA ASP A 214 6.98 15.84 -6.98
C ASP A 214 8.18 16.03 -7.94
N THR A 215 9.01 17.04 -7.64
CA THR A 215 10.26 17.37 -8.37
C THR A 215 11.38 16.31 -8.23
N LEU A 216 11.07 15.12 -7.71
CA LEU A 216 12.04 14.07 -7.36
C LEU A 216 11.86 12.76 -8.14
N ASP A 217 10.77 12.61 -8.90
CA ASP A 217 10.49 11.41 -9.69
C ASP A 217 11.06 11.55 -11.11
N SER A 218 11.42 10.42 -11.73
CA SER A 218 11.92 10.40 -13.11
C SER A 218 11.02 9.54 -14.00
N GLN A 219 10.59 10.09 -15.13
CA GLN A 219 9.76 9.39 -16.10
C GLN A 219 10.55 8.99 -17.35
N PHE A 220 10.24 7.80 -17.86
CA PHE A 220 10.88 7.18 -19.02
C PHE A 220 9.80 6.57 -19.92
N ASP A 221 9.90 6.82 -21.22
CA ASP A 221 9.19 6.01 -22.21
C ASP A 221 10.08 4.83 -22.60
N TYR A 222 9.55 3.61 -22.47
CA TYR A 222 10.17 2.40 -22.99
C TYR A 222 9.19 1.69 -23.91
N GLU A 223 9.46 1.73 -25.22
CA GLU A 223 8.62 1.11 -26.25
C GLU A 223 7.14 1.52 -26.17
N GLY A 224 6.87 2.80 -25.86
CA GLY A 224 5.51 3.34 -25.70
C GLY A 224 4.89 3.08 -24.33
N THR A 225 5.61 2.42 -23.42
CA THR A 225 5.18 2.23 -22.02
C THR A 225 5.85 3.26 -21.14
N LEU A 226 5.05 4.15 -20.53
CA LEU A 226 5.55 5.11 -19.55
C LEU A 226 5.88 4.43 -18.23
N ILE A 227 7.10 4.61 -17.75
CA ILE A 227 7.62 4.11 -16.48
C ILE A 227 8.05 5.30 -15.63
N THR A 228 7.57 5.37 -14.38
CA THR A 228 7.92 6.42 -13.42
C THR A 228 8.70 5.82 -12.26
N PHE A 229 9.98 6.18 -12.14
CA PHE A 229 10.77 5.85 -10.96
C PHE A 229 10.51 6.87 -9.86
N LEU A 230 10.12 6.37 -8.69
CA LEU A 230 9.76 7.18 -7.53
C LEU A 230 11.01 7.53 -6.70
N ASP A 231 11.04 8.75 -6.17
CA ASP A 231 12.06 9.30 -5.26
C ASP A 231 13.51 9.11 -5.76
N THR A 232 13.75 9.47 -7.02
CA THR A 232 15.06 9.37 -7.68
C THR A 232 16.07 10.40 -7.19
N ALA A 233 15.66 11.39 -6.38
CA ALA A 233 16.57 12.40 -5.86
C ALA A 233 17.67 11.83 -4.96
N GLY A 234 17.36 10.79 -4.18
CA GLY A 234 18.35 10.03 -3.40
C GLY A 234 19.28 9.19 -4.28
N LEU A 235 18.81 8.76 -5.45
CA LEU A 235 19.60 8.00 -6.43
C LEU A 235 20.56 8.90 -7.22
N ARG A 236 20.15 10.14 -7.53
CA ARG A 236 20.96 11.13 -8.30
C ARG A 236 22.03 11.84 -7.45
N ARG A 237 21.79 12.06 -6.14
CA ARG A 237 22.70 12.81 -5.25
C ARG A 237 23.63 11.90 -4.45
N ARG A 238 24.66 11.29 -5.05
CA ARG A 238 25.74 10.63 -4.29
C ARG A 238 27.15 10.85 -4.85
N GLY A 239 27.51 12.12 -5.03
CA GLY A 239 28.91 12.55 -5.11
C GLY A 239 29.54 12.92 -3.75
N LYS A 240 28.76 13.15 -2.69
CA LYS A 240 29.24 13.45 -1.33
C LYS A 240 28.19 12.99 -0.31
N ALA A 241 28.52 12.03 0.56
CA ALA A 241 27.66 11.61 1.67
C ALA A 241 28.27 12.14 2.98
N GLU A 242 27.55 13.04 3.65
CA GLU A 242 27.80 13.36 5.06
C GLU A 242 27.03 12.36 5.94
N ALA A 243 27.70 11.85 6.96
CA ALA A 243 27.15 10.92 7.93
C ALA A 243 26.04 11.61 8.75
N GLY A 244 24.80 11.15 8.63
CA GLY A 244 23.63 11.72 9.34
C GLY A 244 22.27 11.55 8.63
N ILE A 245 22.26 11.17 7.35
CA ILE A 245 21.06 11.17 6.48
C ILE A 245 20.38 9.78 6.35
N GLU A 246 20.90 8.74 7.00
CA GLU A 246 20.47 7.35 6.77
C GLU A 246 19.02 7.06 7.19
N LYS A 247 18.57 7.60 8.34
CA LYS A 247 17.17 7.44 8.81
C LYS A 247 16.16 8.05 7.82
N TYR A 248 16.46 9.22 7.27
CA TYR A 248 15.60 9.88 6.29
C TYR A 248 15.58 9.14 4.95
N SER A 249 16.69 8.50 4.56
CA SER A 249 16.76 7.67 3.36
C SER A 249 15.90 6.39 3.48
N ALA A 250 15.81 5.80 4.68
CA ALA A 250 14.99 4.62 4.92
C ALA A 250 13.48 4.94 4.85
N ILE A 251 13.03 6.00 5.53
CA ILE A 251 11.62 6.45 5.51
C ILE A 251 11.16 6.77 4.08
N ARG A 252 12.02 7.42 3.31
CA ARG A 252 11.80 7.74 1.90
C ARG A 252 11.64 6.49 1.02
N THR A 253 12.49 5.49 1.23
CA THR A 253 12.42 4.22 0.51
C THR A 253 11.11 3.49 0.80
N ILE A 254 10.65 3.50 2.06
CA ILE A 254 9.36 2.90 2.46
C ILE A 254 8.20 3.63 1.75
N GLY A 255 8.15 4.96 1.81
CA GLY A 255 7.11 5.73 1.12
C GLY A 255 7.13 5.58 -0.40
N ALA A 256 8.29 5.29 -1.01
CA ALA A 256 8.38 4.95 -2.43
C ALA A 256 7.80 3.54 -2.71
N ILE A 257 8.10 2.55 -1.86
CA ILE A 257 7.55 1.19 -1.96
C ILE A 257 6.02 1.22 -1.83
N GLU A 258 5.47 1.94 -0.86
CA GLU A 258 4.01 2.06 -0.65
C GLU A 258 3.26 2.66 -1.86
N ARG A 259 3.95 3.45 -2.70
CA ARG A 259 3.34 4.14 -3.84
C ARG A 259 3.67 3.51 -5.20
N CYS A 260 4.59 2.56 -5.25
CA CYS A 260 4.94 1.87 -6.50
C CYS A 260 3.97 0.74 -6.82
N TYR A 261 4.02 0.23 -8.04
CA TYR A 261 3.43 -1.07 -8.41
C TYR A 261 4.48 -2.17 -8.36
N VAL A 262 5.70 -1.86 -8.81
CA VAL A 262 6.85 -2.79 -8.84
C VAL A 262 8.01 -2.22 -8.02
N ALA A 263 8.50 -3.00 -7.06
CA ALA A 263 9.71 -2.70 -6.31
C ALA A 263 10.90 -3.49 -6.87
N ILE A 264 12.01 -2.80 -7.15
CA ILE A 264 13.28 -3.42 -7.51
C ILE A 264 14.11 -3.57 -6.24
N LEU A 265 14.34 -4.80 -5.79
CA LEU A 265 15.24 -5.07 -4.68
C LEU A 265 16.66 -5.33 -5.22
N VAL A 266 17.56 -4.36 -5.02
CA VAL A 266 18.94 -4.45 -5.48
C VAL A 266 19.81 -5.09 -4.40
N LEU A 267 20.38 -6.25 -4.73
CA LEU A 267 21.35 -7.01 -3.94
C LEU A 267 22.76 -6.78 -4.49
N ASP A 268 23.74 -6.90 -3.60
CA ASP A 268 25.16 -6.80 -3.94
C ASP A 268 25.77 -8.21 -4.08
N ALA A 269 26.36 -8.53 -5.23
CA ALA A 269 27.00 -9.83 -5.44
C ALA A 269 28.20 -10.06 -4.49
N THR A 270 28.90 -8.99 -4.06
CA THR A 270 30.07 -9.13 -3.17
C THR A 270 29.68 -9.44 -1.72
N GLU A 271 28.44 -9.15 -1.34
CA GLU A 271 27.91 -9.39 0.00
C GLU A 271 26.46 -9.85 -0.12
N PHE A 272 26.33 -11.13 -0.47
CA PHE A 272 25.10 -11.69 -0.99
C PHE A 272 24.06 -11.99 0.12
N VAL A 273 22.83 -11.53 -0.10
CA VAL A 273 21.62 -11.79 0.70
C VAL A 273 21.81 -11.63 2.22
N THR A 274 22.03 -10.38 2.66
CA THR A 274 22.19 -10.06 4.08
C THR A 274 20.84 -9.95 4.84
N ALA A 275 20.90 -9.80 6.16
CA ALA A 275 19.71 -9.56 6.99
C ALA A 275 18.97 -8.27 6.60
N GLN A 276 19.68 -7.20 6.24
CA GLN A 276 19.05 -5.94 5.86
C GLN A 276 18.38 -6.04 4.47
N ASP A 277 18.89 -6.86 3.55
CA ASP A 277 18.21 -7.16 2.29
C ASP A 277 16.88 -7.89 2.54
N THR A 278 16.91 -8.88 3.43
CA THR A 278 15.71 -9.63 3.83
C THR A 278 14.67 -8.73 4.48
N HIS A 279 15.09 -7.78 5.32
CA HIS A 279 14.21 -6.80 5.95
C HIS A 279 13.56 -5.85 4.93
N ILE A 280 14.31 -5.37 3.94
CA ILE A 280 13.75 -4.56 2.85
C ILE A 280 12.77 -5.38 2.00
N GLY A 281 13.09 -6.65 1.73
CA GLY A 281 12.17 -7.58 1.08
C GLY A 281 10.86 -7.74 1.86
N GLY A 282 10.93 -7.88 3.18
CA GLY A 282 9.75 -7.93 4.05
C GLY A 282 8.84 -6.71 3.88
N TYR A 283 9.39 -5.50 3.84
CA TYR A 283 8.59 -4.29 3.59
C TYR A 283 7.89 -4.28 2.23
N ILE A 284 8.51 -4.85 1.19
CA ILE A 284 7.90 -4.97 -0.14
C ILE A 284 6.68 -5.89 -0.09
N ASP A 285 6.80 -7.00 0.65
CA ASP A 285 5.73 -7.98 0.85
C ASP A 285 4.58 -7.43 1.72
N ASP A 286 4.92 -6.76 2.82
CA ASP A 286 3.97 -6.08 3.71
C ASP A 286 3.15 -5.04 2.93
N ALA A 287 3.82 -4.24 2.08
CA ALA A 287 3.17 -3.29 1.18
C ALA A 287 2.43 -3.96 0.01
N SER A 288 2.56 -5.28 -0.13
CA SER A 288 1.96 -6.13 -1.16
C SER A 288 2.23 -5.63 -2.57
N ARG A 289 3.50 -5.33 -2.85
CA ARG A 289 3.96 -4.85 -4.15
C ARG A 289 4.58 -5.99 -4.94
N ALA A 290 4.47 -5.90 -6.26
CA ALA A 290 5.23 -6.80 -7.10
C ALA A 290 6.72 -6.52 -6.97
N ALA A 291 7.54 -7.53 -7.19
CA ALA A 291 8.98 -7.40 -6.99
C ALA A 291 9.80 -8.00 -8.13
N VAL A 292 10.95 -7.37 -8.36
CA VAL A 292 12.04 -7.91 -9.17
C VAL A 292 13.30 -7.84 -8.31
N VAL A 293 14.00 -8.96 -8.16
CA VAL A 293 15.30 -8.96 -7.48
C VAL A 293 16.40 -8.74 -8.51
N VAL A 294 17.27 -7.78 -8.25
CA VAL A 294 18.43 -7.51 -9.08
C VAL A 294 19.69 -7.85 -8.30
N VAL A 295 20.48 -8.80 -8.79
CA VAL A 295 21.81 -9.08 -8.26
C VAL A 295 22.81 -8.25 -9.05
N ASN A 296 23.28 -7.16 -8.46
CA ASN A 296 24.19 -6.21 -9.10
C ASN A 296 25.67 -6.53 -8.79
N LYS A 297 26.59 -5.92 -9.55
CA LYS A 297 28.04 -6.22 -9.52
C LYS A 297 28.39 -7.65 -9.93
N TRP A 298 27.56 -8.25 -10.78
CA TRP A 298 27.77 -9.63 -11.24
C TRP A 298 29.00 -9.81 -12.15
N ASP A 299 29.66 -8.72 -12.55
CA ASP A 299 30.99 -8.76 -13.17
C ASP A 299 32.04 -9.40 -12.25
N LEU A 300 31.86 -9.33 -10.93
CA LEU A 300 32.76 -9.92 -9.93
C LEU A 300 32.45 -11.39 -9.61
N ALA A 301 31.38 -11.97 -10.16
CA ALA A 301 30.94 -13.32 -9.81
C ALA A 301 32.02 -14.39 -10.04
N GLY A 302 32.83 -14.24 -11.09
CA GLY A 302 33.94 -15.17 -11.36
C GLY A 302 35.08 -15.11 -10.34
N GLU A 303 35.34 -13.94 -9.75
CA GLU A 303 36.33 -13.79 -8.68
C GLU A 303 35.80 -14.29 -7.33
N LEU A 304 34.48 -14.25 -7.15
CA LEU A 304 33.79 -14.67 -5.94
C LEU A 304 33.38 -16.15 -5.94
N ASP A 305 33.70 -16.89 -7.02
CA ASP A 305 33.30 -18.28 -7.25
C ASP A 305 31.78 -18.49 -7.12
N LEU A 306 30.99 -17.51 -7.59
CA LEU A 306 29.53 -17.54 -7.53
C LEU A 306 28.95 -18.19 -8.78
N ASP A 307 28.27 -19.32 -8.59
CA ASP A 307 27.42 -19.89 -9.63
C ASP A 307 26.07 -19.16 -9.72
N ARG A 308 25.60 -18.99 -10.96
CA ARG A 308 24.37 -18.26 -11.23
C ARG A 308 23.12 -19.01 -10.76
N ALA A 309 23.06 -20.32 -10.97
CA ALA A 309 21.91 -21.13 -10.58
C ALA A 309 21.82 -21.27 -9.06
N GLU A 310 22.96 -21.42 -8.39
CA GLU A 310 23.04 -21.43 -6.92
C GLU A 310 22.61 -20.10 -6.32
N ALA A 311 23.11 -18.97 -6.85
CA ALA A 311 22.70 -17.64 -6.40
C ALA A 311 21.19 -17.39 -6.61
N GLU A 312 20.64 -17.82 -7.75
CA GLU A 312 19.20 -17.71 -8.02
C GLU A 312 18.37 -18.56 -7.04
N ALA A 313 18.82 -19.79 -6.74
CA ALA A 313 18.18 -20.67 -5.78
C ALA A 313 18.24 -20.10 -4.36
N GLU A 314 19.36 -19.51 -3.96
CA GLU A 314 19.51 -18.86 -2.66
C GLU A 314 18.57 -17.67 -2.51
N VAL A 315 18.46 -16.81 -3.53
CA VAL A 315 17.49 -15.70 -3.55
C VAL A 315 16.07 -16.24 -3.37
N LYS A 316 15.65 -17.21 -4.18
CA LYS A 316 14.31 -17.82 -4.05
C LYS A 316 14.07 -18.44 -2.67
N ASN A 317 15.11 -19.02 -2.06
CA ASN A 317 15.01 -19.61 -0.72
C ASN A 317 14.89 -18.57 0.39
N ARG A 318 15.54 -17.40 0.25
CA ARG A 318 15.54 -16.32 1.24
C ARG A 318 14.30 -15.43 1.13
N PHE A 319 13.78 -15.25 -0.09
CA PHE A 319 12.61 -14.42 -0.38
C PHE A 319 11.36 -15.27 -0.68
N LYS A 320 11.18 -16.41 0.02
CA LYS A 320 10.03 -17.33 -0.14
C LYS A 320 8.65 -16.68 -0.03
N PHE A 321 8.57 -15.54 0.65
CA PHE A 321 7.36 -14.75 0.81
C PHE A 321 6.95 -14.01 -0.48
N ILE A 322 7.84 -13.92 -1.48
CA ILE A 322 7.52 -13.50 -2.85
C ILE A 322 7.71 -14.70 -3.78
N PRO A 323 6.68 -15.54 -3.97
CA PRO A 323 6.78 -16.73 -4.81
C PRO A 323 7.19 -16.37 -6.23
N ASP A 324 8.13 -17.16 -6.78
CA ASP A 324 8.64 -17.04 -8.15
C ASP A 324 9.12 -15.62 -8.52
N VAL A 325 9.76 -14.92 -7.57
CA VAL A 325 10.33 -13.60 -7.85
C VAL A 325 11.39 -13.68 -8.96
N PRO A 326 11.29 -12.88 -10.04
CA PRO A 326 12.31 -12.85 -11.08
C PRO A 326 13.63 -12.31 -10.56
N VAL A 327 14.72 -12.98 -10.95
CA VAL A 327 16.10 -12.59 -10.59
C VAL A 327 16.85 -12.13 -11.83
N VAL A 328 17.29 -10.86 -11.84
CA VAL A 328 18.06 -10.28 -12.93
C VAL A 328 19.48 -10.00 -12.47
N PHE A 329 20.44 -10.67 -13.10
CA PHE A 329 21.87 -10.47 -12.83
C PHE A 329 22.39 -9.32 -13.68
N THR A 330 22.97 -8.31 -13.03
CA THR A 330 23.40 -7.07 -13.67
C THR A 330 24.79 -6.64 -13.23
N SER A 331 25.44 -5.84 -14.07
CA SER A 331 26.59 -5.04 -13.72
C SER A 331 26.33 -3.63 -14.21
N ALA A 332 25.96 -2.74 -13.28
CA ALA A 332 25.76 -1.34 -13.59
C ALA A 332 27.04 -0.65 -14.12
N LEU A 333 28.22 -1.19 -13.78
CA LEU A 333 29.52 -0.69 -14.24
C LEU A 333 29.75 -1.00 -15.74
N THR A 334 29.46 -2.22 -16.16
CA THR A 334 29.72 -2.69 -17.53
C THR A 334 28.49 -2.59 -18.45
N GLY A 335 27.32 -2.30 -17.90
CA GLY A 335 26.02 -2.35 -18.59
C GLY A 335 25.48 -3.78 -18.79
N ARG A 336 26.24 -4.82 -18.44
CA ARG A 336 25.81 -6.22 -18.65
C ARG A 336 24.51 -6.50 -17.89
N GLY A 337 23.51 -7.04 -18.61
CA GLY A 337 22.24 -7.47 -18.04
C GLY A 337 21.24 -6.34 -17.76
N VAL A 338 21.65 -5.07 -17.81
CA VAL A 338 20.79 -3.91 -17.50
C VAL A 338 19.59 -3.82 -18.44
N GLY A 339 19.80 -4.01 -19.75
CA GLY A 339 18.74 -3.99 -20.75
C GLY A 339 17.63 -5.06 -20.58
N LYS A 340 17.79 -6.07 -19.70
CA LYS A 340 16.74 -7.04 -19.39
C LYS A 340 15.75 -6.54 -18.32
N LEU A 341 16.15 -5.54 -17.54
CA LEU A 341 15.40 -5.13 -16.36
C LEU A 341 14.07 -4.45 -16.69
N LEU A 342 14.03 -3.53 -17.69
CA LEU A 342 12.78 -2.88 -18.10
C LEU A 342 11.74 -3.88 -18.65
N PRO A 343 12.10 -4.80 -19.57
CA PRO A 343 11.19 -5.90 -19.96
C PRO A 343 10.68 -6.72 -18.78
N THR A 344 11.55 -7.08 -17.83
CA THR A 344 11.14 -7.85 -16.65
C THR A 344 10.16 -7.07 -15.77
N ILE A 345 10.36 -5.77 -15.57
CA ILE A 345 9.45 -4.90 -14.82
C ILE A 345 8.07 -4.86 -15.49
N ILE A 346 8.02 -4.74 -16.81
CA ILE A 346 6.75 -4.70 -17.57
C ILE A 346 6.01 -6.04 -17.44
N THR A 347 6.71 -7.16 -17.59
CA THR A 347 6.11 -8.50 -17.40
C THR A 347 5.54 -8.66 -16.00
N VAL A 348 6.33 -8.32 -14.97
CA VAL A 348 5.91 -8.43 -13.56
C VAL A 348 4.73 -7.49 -13.26
N TYR A 349 4.73 -6.28 -13.82
CA TYR A 349 3.59 -5.38 -13.71
C TYR A 349 2.33 -5.93 -14.40
N GLY A 350 2.48 -6.58 -15.56
CA GLY A 350 1.38 -7.25 -16.24
C GLY A 350 0.77 -8.37 -15.39
N GLU A 351 1.60 -9.18 -14.74
CA GLU A 351 1.17 -10.18 -13.75
C GLU A 351 0.47 -9.54 -12.54
N PHE A 352 1.03 -8.44 -12.02
CA PHE A 352 0.50 -7.68 -10.90
C PHE A 352 -0.75 -6.86 -11.18
N SER A 353 -1.15 -6.69 -12.44
CA SER A 353 -2.35 -5.94 -12.83
C SER A 353 -3.35 -6.81 -13.60
N LYS A 354 -3.08 -8.12 -13.67
CA LYS A 354 -3.87 -9.08 -14.41
C LYS A 354 -5.28 -9.19 -13.84
N GLN A 355 -6.28 -9.07 -14.71
CA GLN A 355 -7.67 -9.36 -14.41
C GLN A 355 -8.06 -10.71 -15.01
N ILE A 356 -8.62 -11.58 -14.18
CA ILE A 356 -9.13 -12.90 -14.54
C ILE A 356 -10.67 -12.86 -14.53
N PRO A 357 -11.34 -13.42 -15.55
CA PRO A 357 -12.79 -13.56 -15.55
C PRO A 357 -13.28 -14.41 -14.38
N ARG A 358 -14.36 -13.98 -13.71
CA ARG A 358 -14.97 -14.70 -12.57
C ARG A 358 -15.23 -16.19 -12.85
N ALA A 359 -15.67 -16.51 -14.05
CA ALA A 359 -15.98 -17.89 -14.45
C ALA A 359 -14.72 -18.79 -14.39
N GLU A 360 -13.58 -18.27 -14.83
CA GLU A 360 -12.31 -19.01 -14.79
C GLU A 360 -11.80 -19.18 -13.36
N VAL A 361 -11.87 -18.12 -12.55
CA VAL A 361 -11.52 -18.19 -11.12
C VAL A 361 -12.37 -19.25 -10.41
N SER A 362 -13.69 -19.21 -10.63
CA SER A 362 -14.62 -20.16 -10.01
C SER A 362 -14.31 -21.59 -10.42
N ARG A 363 -14.08 -21.85 -11.71
CA ARG A 363 -13.72 -23.18 -12.23
C ARG A 363 -12.49 -23.73 -11.52
N VAL A 364 -11.39 -23.00 -11.51
CA VAL A 364 -10.12 -23.44 -10.90
C VAL A 364 -10.28 -23.78 -9.42
N ILE A 365 -10.98 -22.92 -8.68
CA ILE A 365 -11.19 -23.11 -7.25
C ILE A 365 -12.09 -24.33 -6.97
N PHE A 366 -13.19 -24.49 -7.69
CA PHE A 366 -14.09 -25.61 -7.46
C PHE A 366 -13.50 -26.94 -7.94
N ASP A 367 -12.71 -26.95 -9.01
CA ASP A 367 -11.95 -28.12 -9.46
C ASP A 367 -10.91 -28.52 -8.39
N ALA A 368 -10.15 -27.56 -7.87
CA ALA A 368 -9.20 -27.78 -6.79
C ALA A 368 -9.86 -28.34 -5.51
N MET A 369 -11.06 -27.86 -5.18
CA MET A 369 -11.84 -28.38 -4.05
C MET A 369 -12.38 -29.79 -4.30
N GLY A 370 -12.64 -30.16 -5.56
CA GLY A 370 -13.01 -31.51 -5.97
C GLY A 370 -11.85 -32.50 -5.81
N ASP A 371 -10.65 -32.10 -6.25
CA ASP A 371 -9.42 -32.89 -6.15
C ASP A 371 -8.96 -33.09 -4.69
N ASN A 372 -9.04 -32.03 -3.90
CA ASN A 372 -8.63 -32.03 -2.50
C ASN A 372 -9.71 -31.40 -1.62
N PRO A 373 -10.70 -32.18 -1.16
CA PRO A 373 -11.79 -31.68 -0.32
C PRO A 373 -11.29 -31.07 0.99
N MET A 374 -11.92 -29.97 1.41
CA MET A 374 -11.59 -29.34 2.70
C MET A 374 -11.85 -30.30 3.87
N PRO A 375 -10.91 -30.44 4.82
CA PRO A 375 -11.16 -31.20 6.04
C PRO A 375 -12.28 -30.52 6.86
N GLY A 376 -13.22 -31.32 7.35
CA GLY A 376 -14.25 -30.87 8.29
C GLY A 376 -13.76 -30.93 9.73
N PHE A 377 -14.23 -30.00 10.57
CA PHE A 377 -13.93 -30.01 12.01
C PHE A 377 -15.21 -30.29 12.82
N GLY A 378 -15.38 -31.54 13.26
CA GLY A 378 -16.55 -31.97 14.01
C GLY A 378 -17.86 -31.81 13.21
N SER A 379 -18.86 -31.16 13.80
CA SER A 379 -20.17 -30.93 13.17
C SER A 379 -20.21 -29.71 12.24
N ARG A 380 -19.20 -28.82 12.29
CA ARG A 380 -19.11 -27.63 11.44
C ARG A 380 -18.14 -27.87 10.29
N ARG A 381 -18.56 -27.51 9.08
CA ARG A 381 -17.70 -27.64 7.88
C ARG A 381 -17.51 -26.28 7.23
N PRO A 382 -16.27 -25.92 6.84
CA PRO A 382 -16.06 -24.79 5.96
C PRO A 382 -16.67 -25.10 4.59
N ARG A 383 -17.33 -24.11 3.99
CA ARG A 383 -17.87 -24.26 2.63
C ARG A 383 -17.73 -22.96 1.87
N ILE A 384 -17.00 -23.00 0.76
CA ILE A 384 -16.89 -21.87 -0.18
C ILE A 384 -18.09 -21.95 -1.16
N PHE A 385 -18.81 -20.83 -1.32
CA PHE A 385 -19.95 -20.72 -2.22
C PHE A 385 -19.63 -19.96 -3.49
N ARG A 386 -18.69 -19.02 -3.40
CA ARG A 386 -18.34 -18.10 -4.48
C ARG A 386 -16.88 -17.69 -4.32
N CYS A 387 -16.19 -17.56 -5.44
CA CYS A 387 -14.89 -16.92 -5.53
C CYS A 387 -14.91 -15.92 -6.69
N ILE A 388 -14.35 -14.72 -6.47
CA ILE A 388 -14.14 -13.69 -7.50
C ILE A 388 -12.75 -13.09 -7.33
N GLN A 389 -12.19 -12.52 -8.40
CA GLN A 389 -11.11 -11.56 -8.26
C GLN A 389 -11.74 -10.17 -8.04
N SER A 390 -11.53 -9.59 -6.86
CA SER A 390 -12.09 -8.28 -6.48
C SER A 390 -11.15 -7.11 -6.79
N ARG A 391 -9.83 -7.37 -6.94
CA ARG A 391 -8.82 -6.35 -7.27
C ARG A 391 -7.72 -6.94 -8.15
N THR A 392 -7.07 -6.08 -8.94
CA THR A 392 -5.96 -6.48 -9.83
C THR A 392 -4.60 -6.17 -9.25
N SER A 393 -4.40 -5.08 -8.50
CA SER A 393 -3.08 -4.60 -8.05
C SER A 393 -3.06 -4.30 -6.54
N PRO A 394 -2.65 -5.26 -5.68
CA PRO A 394 -2.31 -6.65 -6.02
C PRO A 394 -3.55 -7.48 -6.41
N PRO A 395 -3.36 -8.60 -7.14
CA PRO A 395 -4.46 -9.51 -7.45
C PRO A 395 -5.06 -10.05 -6.15
N THR A 396 -6.32 -9.70 -5.91
CA THR A 396 -7.05 -10.03 -4.68
C THR A 396 -8.24 -10.90 -5.03
N PHE A 397 -8.27 -12.10 -4.44
CA PHE A 397 -9.31 -13.09 -4.60
C PHE A 397 -10.18 -13.14 -3.34
N GLU A 398 -11.47 -12.89 -3.51
CA GLU A 398 -12.45 -12.89 -2.44
C GLU A 398 -13.31 -14.15 -2.51
N PHE A 399 -13.36 -14.86 -1.39
CA PHE A 399 -14.10 -16.10 -1.20
C PHE A 399 -15.24 -15.85 -0.23
N THR A 400 -16.47 -16.04 -0.70
CA THR A 400 -17.63 -16.04 0.19
C THR A 400 -17.82 -17.46 0.72
N ALA A 401 -17.73 -17.65 2.03
CA ALA A 401 -17.76 -18.96 2.65
C ALA A 401 -18.60 -18.99 3.94
N ARG A 402 -19.10 -20.18 4.29
CA ARG A 402 -19.61 -20.50 5.62
C ARG A 402 -18.45 -21.01 6.47
N ASN A 403 -18.39 -20.57 7.73
CA ASN A 403 -17.32 -20.88 8.68
C ASN A 403 -15.90 -20.64 8.08
N PRO A 404 -15.60 -19.47 7.48
CA PRO A 404 -14.30 -19.18 6.87
C PRO A 404 -13.12 -19.28 7.87
N GLU A 405 -13.37 -19.10 9.16
CA GLU A 405 -12.42 -19.27 10.25
C GLU A 405 -11.91 -20.72 10.39
N LEU A 406 -12.67 -21.71 9.91
CA LEU A 406 -12.27 -23.11 9.89
C LEU A 406 -11.36 -23.46 8.71
N ILE A 407 -11.17 -22.54 7.75
CA ILE A 407 -10.27 -22.74 6.61
C ILE A 407 -8.84 -22.50 7.07
N HIS A 408 -8.18 -23.60 7.42
CA HIS A 408 -6.79 -23.61 7.89
C HIS A 408 -5.81 -23.02 6.85
N PHE A 409 -4.73 -22.39 7.33
CA PHE A 409 -3.76 -21.69 6.47
C PHE A 409 -3.17 -22.58 5.36
N SER A 410 -2.97 -23.87 5.65
CA SER A 410 -2.44 -24.83 4.66
C SER A 410 -3.38 -24.99 3.46
N TYR A 411 -4.69 -24.94 3.68
CA TYR A 411 -5.67 -25.01 2.61
C TYR A 411 -5.75 -23.69 1.83
N ARG A 412 -5.60 -22.55 2.52
CA ARG A 412 -5.50 -21.23 1.86
C ARG A 412 -4.30 -21.19 0.91
N ARG A 413 -3.14 -21.68 1.36
CA ARG A 413 -1.92 -21.81 0.54
C ARG A 413 -2.10 -22.79 -0.62
N TYR A 414 -2.82 -23.89 -0.39
CA TYR A 414 -3.18 -24.81 -1.48
C TYR A 414 -4.00 -24.10 -2.58
N LEU A 415 -5.03 -23.34 -2.22
CA LEU A 415 -5.82 -22.57 -3.19
C LEU A 415 -4.99 -21.49 -3.89
N GLU A 416 -4.12 -20.79 -3.17
CA GLU A 416 -3.19 -19.82 -3.77
C GLU A 416 -2.29 -20.49 -4.81
N ASN A 417 -1.68 -21.63 -4.46
CA ASN A 417 -0.81 -22.38 -5.38
C ASN A 417 -1.58 -22.82 -6.64
N ARG A 418 -2.83 -23.25 -6.51
CA ARG A 418 -3.68 -23.59 -7.67
C ARG A 418 -3.96 -22.39 -8.57
N LEU A 419 -4.18 -21.22 -7.99
CA LEU A 419 -4.33 -19.98 -8.78
C LEU A 419 -3.02 -19.63 -9.51
N ARG A 420 -1.87 -19.80 -8.86
CA ARG A 420 -0.55 -19.56 -9.48
C ARG A 420 -0.25 -20.55 -10.60
N GLU A 421 -0.47 -21.84 -10.36
CA GLU A 421 -0.30 -22.90 -11.37
C GLU A 421 -1.12 -22.62 -12.63
N GLN A 422 -2.37 -22.16 -12.48
CA GLN A 422 -3.25 -21.92 -13.62
C GLN A 422 -2.96 -20.59 -14.34
N PHE A 423 -2.71 -19.51 -13.58
CA PHE A 423 -2.74 -18.15 -14.12
C PHE A 423 -1.39 -17.41 -14.07
N GLY A 424 -0.37 -17.97 -13.42
CA GLY A 424 0.95 -17.36 -13.25
C GLY A 424 1.09 -16.56 -11.95
N PHE A 425 1.21 -15.24 -12.06
CA PHE A 425 1.53 -14.28 -10.99
C PHE A 425 3.01 -14.24 -10.58
N VAL A 426 3.91 -14.45 -11.55
CA VAL A 426 5.36 -14.36 -11.37
C VAL A 426 5.75 -12.99 -10.85
N GLY A 427 6.44 -12.95 -9.70
CA GLY A 427 6.84 -11.70 -9.04
C GLY A 427 5.69 -10.88 -8.46
N SER A 428 4.45 -11.37 -8.49
CA SER A 428 3.28 -10.71 -7.91
C SER A 428 2.82 -11.42 -6.62
N PRO A 429 2.58 -10.68 -5.52
CA PRO A 429 1.87 -11.23 -4.37
C PRO A 429 0.41 -11.51 -4.74
N LEU A 430 -0.19 -12.49 -4.05
CA LEU A 430 -1.62 -12.80 -4.15
C LEU A 430 -2.29 -12.57 -2.80
N LYS A 431 -3.44 -11.91 -2.79
CA LYS A 431 -4.25 -11.75 -1.58
C LYS A 431 -5.48 -12.64 -1.65
N LEU A 432 -5.69 -13.47 -0.63
CA LEU A 432 -6.90 -14.28 -0.48
C LEU A 432 -7.67 -13.77 0.73
N SER A 433 -8.90 -13.30 0.51
CA SER A 433 -9.82 -12.85 1.56
C SER A 433 -11.00 -13.79 1.66
N PHE A 434 -11.34 -14.23 2.87
CA PHE A 434 -12.45 -15.15 3.12
C PHE A 434 -13.49 -14.44 3.97
N LEU A 435 -14.64 -14.15 3.38
CA LEU A 435 -15.75 -13.44 4.01
C LEU A 435 -16.80 -14.45 4.48
N SER A 436 -17.27 -14.25 5.72
CA SER A 436 -18.41 -15.01 6.23
C SER A 436 -19.66 -14.59 5.48
N ARG A 437 -20.50 -15.57 5.15
CA ARG A 437 -21.90 -15.32 4.83
C ARG A 437 -22.69 -15.58 6.10
N ASP A 438 -23.19 -14.51 6.72
CA ASP A 438 -24.23 -14.65 7.74
C ASP A 438 -25.46 -15.26 7.04
N ASP A 439 -25.90 -16.42 7.54
CA ASP A 439 -27.14 -17.03 7.06
C ASP A 439 -28.28 -16.08 7.50
N GLU A 440 -29.00 -15.47 6.54
CA GLU A 440 -30.32 -14.85 6.78
C GLU A 440 -31.31 -15.90 7.32
#